data_AF-A0A1G3A8S0-F1
#
_entry.id   AF-A0A1G3A8S0-F1
#
_cell.length_a   1.000
_cell.length_b   1.000
_cell.length_c   1.000
_cell.angle_alpha   90.00
_cell.angle_beta   90.00
_cell.angle_gamma   90.00
#
_symmetry.space_group_name_H-M   'P 1'
#
loop_
_entity.id
_entity.type
_entity.pdbx_description
1 polymer ?
#
loop_
_entity_poly.entity_id
_entity_poly.type
_entity_poly.pdbx_seq_one_letter_code
_entity_poly.pdbx_strand_id
1 'polypeptide(L)'
;MWLPKDERKLLSLYYNEIGKPSTNKLIDENDLIKTILPKWHTQHVHNSNDYKMWLEGKSKVATANKALSERKLITHREAGDSIEISLDVEGYDLGRKYDNWFDRSGLWFAEYKNHWIWLIASFFGGVLGGLLINLLSR
;
A
#
# COMPACT_ATOMS: atom_id res chain seq x y z
N MET A 1 -0.27 13.79 -4.02
CA MET A 1 0.78 13.70 -2.98
C MET A 1 1.34 12.29 -2.91
N TRP A 2 2.65 12.12 -2.69
CA TRP A 2 3.26 10.81 -2.46
C TRP A 2 3.66 10.68 -1.00
N LEU A 3 3.02 9.76 -0.26
CA LEU A 3 3.26 9.57 1.16
C LEU A 3 4.35 8.50 1.44
N PRO A 4 5.04 8.59 2.59
CA PRO A 4 5.92 7.52 3.08
C PRO A 4 5.22 6.16 3.11
N LYS A 5 6.01 5.08 3.04
CA LYS A 5 5.50 3.70 2.94
C LYS A 5 4.53 3.33 4.07
N ASP A 6 4.87 3.70 5.30
CA ASP A 6 4.08 3.32 6.48
C ASP A 6 2.75 4.09 6.54
N GLU A 7 2.78 5.38 6.21
CA GLU A 7 1.56 6.21 6.07
C GLU A 7 0.63 5.68 4.97
N ARG A 8 1.17 5.28 3.81
CA ARG A 8 0.39 4.68 2.71
C ARG A 8 -0.27 3.38 3.12
N LYS A 9 0.46 2.52 3.83
CA LYS A 9 -0.07 1.24 4.34
C LYS A 9 -1.22 1.48 5.31
N LEU A 10 -1.05 2.40 6.27
CA LEU A 10 -2.10 2.73 7.23
C LEU A 10 -3.32 3.35 6.57
N LEU A 11 -3.16 4.32 5.66
CA LEU A 11 -4.28 4.91 4.92
C LEU A 11 -5.06 3.88 4.11
N SER A 12 -4.37 2.96 3.46
CA SER A 12 -5.01 1.87 2.72
C SER A 12 -5.75 0.91 3.65
N LEU A 13 -5.20 0.59 4.82
CA LEU A 13 -5.89 -0.18 5.85
C LEU A 13 -7.15 0.56 6.34
N TYR A 14 -7.05 1.84 6.67
CA TYR A 14 -8.18 2.66 7.12
C TYR A 14 -9.29 2.76 6.09
N TYR A 15 -8.92 2.90 4.82
CA TYR A 15 -9.89 2.91 3.72
C TYR A 15 -10.68 1.59 3.67
N ASN A 16 -9.99 0.45 3.74
CA ASN A 16 -10.62 -0.86 3.73
C ASN A 16 -11.48 -1.12 4.96
N GLU A 17 -11.05 -0.66 6.12
CA GLU A 17 -11.77 -0.87 7.38
C GLU A 17 -12.99 0.05 7.53
N ILE A 18 -12.87 1.33 7.19
CA ILE A 18 -13.92 2.33 7.45
C ILE A 18 -14.96 2.33 6.32
N GLY A 19 -14.54 2.15 5.06
CA GLY A 19 -15.43 2.03 3.91
C GLY A 19 -16.13 3.33 3.45
N LYS A 20 -16.29 4.33 4.32
CA LYS A 20 -16.89 5.64 4.02
C LYS A 20 -16.11 6.80 4.64
N PRO A 21 -16.05 7.98 4.01
CA PRO A 21 -15.44 9.16 4.62
C PRO A 21 -16.26 9.62 5.85
N SER A 22 -15.58 10.31 6.77
CA SER A 22 -16.14 10.91 7.99
C SER A 22 -16.87 9.94 8.93
N THR A 23 -16.65 8.63 8.75
CA THR A 23 -17.17 7.60 9.64
C THR A 23 -16.06 7.21 10.61
N ASN A 24 -16.40 7.15 11.89
CA ASN A 24 -15.45 6.70 12.91
C ASN A 24 -15.50 5.18 13.03
N LYS A 25 -14.33 4.55 13.16
CA LYS A 25 -14.23 3.13 13.47
C LYS A 25 -13.14 2.90 14.50
N LEU A 26 -13.43 2.02 15.46
CA LEU A 26 -12.43 1.52 16.40
C LEU A 26 -11.60 0.45 15.70
N ILE A 27 -10.27 0.62 15.75
CA ILE A 27 -9.32 -0.34 15.17
C ILE A 27 -8.33 -0.74 16.28
N ASP A 28 -8.09 -2.04 16.41
CA ASP A 28 -7.14 -2.60 17.37
C ASP A 28 -5.71 -2.14 17.00
N GLU A 29 -4.97 -1.62 17.98
CA GLU A 29 -3.59 -1.16 17.77
C GLU A 29 -2.68 -2.27 17.23
N ASN A 30 -2.90 -3.52 17.65
CA ASN A 30 -2.13 -4.67 17.19
C ASN A 30 -2.30 -4.93 15.70
N ASP A 31 -3.48 -4.68 15.13
CA ASP A 31 -3.73 -4.86 13.70
C ASP A 31 -3.03 -3.77 12.87
N LEU A 32 -2.91 -2.56 13.42
CA LEU A 32 -2.10 -1.49 12.84
C LEU A 32 -0.62 -1.88 12.81
N ILE A 33 -0.12 -2.39 13.94
CA ILE A 33 1.27 -2.81 14.09
C ILE A 33 1.60 -3.95 13.12
N LYS A 34 0.74 -4.98 13.02
CA LYS A 34 0.88 -6.09 12.07
C LYS A 34 0.96 -5.61 10.62
N THR A 35 0.24 -4.54 10.28
CA THR A 35 0.22 -3.99 8.92
C THR A 35 1.54 -3.31 8.55
N ILE A 36 2.16 -2.61 9.52
CA ILE A 36 3.45 -1.95 9.31
C ILE A 36 4.59 -2.96 9.29
N LEU A 37 4.58 -3.93 10.21
CA LEU A 37 5.63 -4.94 10.36
C LEU A 37 5.68 -5.93 9.18
N PRO A 38 6.84 -6.59 8.95
CA PRO A 38 6.98 -7.61 7.90
C PRO A 38 6.17 -8.88 8.20
N LYS A 39 5.55 -9.48 7.17
CA LYS A 39 4.65 -10.66 7.29
C LYS A 39 5.28 -11.91 7.92
N TRP A 40 6.60 -12.11 7.79
CA TRP A 40 7.31 -13.29 8.31
C TRP A 40 7.45 -13.33 9.84
N HIS A 41 6.95 -12.31 10.54
CA HIS A 41 7.03 -12.22 12.01
C HIS A 41 5.77 -12.69 12.74
N THR A 42 4.66 -12.93 12.04
CA THR A 42 3.36 -13.23 12.68
C THR A 42 3.28 -14.62 13.32
N GLN A 43 4.34 -15.44 13.26
CA GLN A 43 4.30 -16.87 13.65
C GLN A 43 5.04 -17.26 14.92
N HIS A 44 5.85 -16.40 15.54
CA HIS A 44 6.59 -16.78 16.75
C HIS A 44 6.60 -15.63 17.76
N VAL A 45 5.77 -15.74 18.80
CA VAL A 45 5.71 -14.80 19.92
C VAL A 45 6.20 -15.53 21.16
N HIS A 46 7.51 -15.65 21.34
CA HIS A 46 8.08 -16.27 22.56
C HIS A 46 9.48 -15.75 22.94
N ASN A 47 9.98 -14.67 22.34
CA ASN A 47 11.32 -14.17 22.64
C ASN A 47 11.37 -12.65 22.92
N SER A 48 12.35 -12.23 23.72
CA SER A 48 12.63 -10.81 24.07
C SER A 48 12.83 -9.89 22.86
N ASN A 49 13.19 -10.46 21.70
CA ASN A 49 13.30 -9.75 20.44
C ASN A 49 11.93 -9.30 19.90
N ASP A 50 10.87 -10.09 20.14
CA ASP A 50 9.52 -9.82 19.66
C ASP A 50 8.94 -8.57 20.33
N TYR A 51 9.24 -8.37 21.63
CA TYR A 51 8.82 -7.18 22.37
C TYR A 51 9.49 -5.89 21.86
N LYS A 52 10.80 -5.94 21.58
CA LYS A 52 11.51 -4.79 20.97
C LYS A 52 10.91 -4.41 19.62
N MET A 53 10.59 -5.40 18.79
CA MET A 53 9.99 -5.18 17.48
C MET A 53 8.55 -4.67 17.57
N TRP A 54 7.78 -5.16 18.54
CA TRP A 54 6.43 -4.65 18.81
C TRP A 54 6.48 -3.17 19.22
N LEU A 55 7.41 -2.79 20.11
CA LEU A 55 7.64 -1.39 20.48
C LEU A 55 8.05 -0.51 19.28
N GLU A 56 8.90 -1.03 18.40
CA GLU A 56 9.27 -0.35 17.16
C GLU A 56 8.05 -0.16 16.24
N GLY A 57 7.24 -1.20 16.07
CA GLY A 57 5.99 -1.14 15.30
C GLY A 57 5.02 -0.10 15.86
N LYS A 58 4.82 -0.09 17.18
CA LYS A 58 3.99 0.90 17.89
C LYS A 58 4.49 2.33 17.66
N SER A 59 5.80 2.56 17.79
CA SER A 59 6.42 3.87 17.51
C SER A 59 6.18 4.33 16.06
N LYS A 60 6.28 3.42 15.09
CA LYS A 60 6.00 3.72 13.67
C LYS A 60 4.53 4.05 13.42
N VAL A 61 3.60 3.30 14.02
CA VAL A 61 2.16 3.59 13.93
C VAL A 61 1.87 4.98 14.49
N ALA A 62 2.38 5.29 15.69
CA ALA A 62 2.17 6.59 16.33
C ALA A 62 2.74 7.74 15.49
N THR A 63 3.95 7.58 14.96
CA THR A 63 4.59 8.59 14.09
C THR A 63 3.79 8.82 12.81
N ALA A 64 3.36 7.74 12.15
CA ALA A 64 2.57 7.82 10.93
C ALA A 64 1.18 8.43 11.18
N ASN A 65 0.49 8.06 12.26
CA ASN A 65 -0.81 8.63 12.63
C ASN A 65 -0.72 10.11 12.94
N LYS A 66 0.32 10.52 13.67
CA LYS A 66 0.61 11.93 13.91
C LYS A 66 0.80 12.68 12.59
N ALA A 67 1.63 12.18 11.69
CA ALA A 67 1.90 12.81 10.40
C ALA A 67 0.66 12.86 9.49
N LEU A 68 -0.20 11.84 9.52
CA LEU A 68 -1.47 11.83 8.79
C LEU A 68 -2.49 12.82 9.36
N SER A 69 -2.53 12.95 10.69
CA SER A 69 -3.39 13.90 11.41
C SER A 69 -2.95 15.35 11.19
N GLU A 70 -1.64 15.63 11.22
CA GLU A 70 -1.07 16.96 10.92
C GLU A 70 -1.44 17.43 9.51
N ARG A 71 -1.53 16.49 8.56
CA ARG A 71 -1.97 16.74 7.18
C ARG A 71 -3.49 16.76 7.02
N LYS A 72 -4.26 16.63 8.10
CA LYS A 72 -5.73 16.59 8.14
C LYS A 72 -6.36 15.46 7.31
N LEU A 73 -5.61 14.38 7.06
CA LEU A 73 -6.13 13.23 6.31
C LEU A 73 -6.94 12.28 7.18
N ILE A 74 -6.62 12.24 8.47
CA ILE A 74 -7.33 11.44 9.48
C ILE A 74 -7.62 12.29 10.71
N THR A 75 -8.68 11.92 11.43
CA THR A 75 -8.83 12.25 12.85
C THR A 75 -8.63 10.96 13.62
N HIS A 76 -7.79 10.99 14.66
CA HIS A 76 -7.61 9.84 15.55
C HIS A 76 -7.83 10.23 17.00
N ARG A 77 -8.42 9.31 17.78
CA ARG A 77 -8.55 9.43 19.23
C ARG A 77 -8.17 8.10 19.87
N GLU A 78 -7.39 8.17 20.95
CA GLU A 78 -7.02 7.00 21.72
C GLU A 78 -8.20 6.54 22.58
N ALA A 79 -8.51 5.24 22.54
CA ALA A 79 -9.62 4.63 23.27
C ALA A 79 -9.13 3.31 23.91
N GLY A 80 -8.26 3.42 24.91
CA GLY A 80 -7.62 2.27 25.55
C GLY A 80 -6.63 1.58 24.62
N ASP A 81 -6.82 0.28 24.38
CA ASP A 81 -5.99 -0.52 23.47
C ASP A 81 -6.41 -0.40 22.00
N SER A 82 -7.44 0.41 21.73
CA SER A 82 -7.94 0.68 20.38
C SER A 82 -7.79 2.15 20.03
N ILE A 83 -7.73 2.42 18.73
CA ILE A 83 -7.67 3.78 18.19
C ILE A 83 -8.94 4.01 17.38
N GLU A 84 -9.70 5.03 17.75
CA GLU A 84 -10.82 5.51 16.94
C GLU A 84 -10.25 6.33 15.78
N ILE A 85 -10.41 5.86 14.55
CA ILE A 85 -9.93 6.51 13.34
C ILE A 85 -11.13 6.97 12.52
N SER A 86 -11.04 8.19 11.99
CA SER A 86 -11.95 8.76 11.00
C SER A 86 -11.13 9.27 9.81
N LEU A 87 -11.59 8.98 8.59
CA LEU A 87 -10.96 9.49 7.37
C LEU A 87 -11.64 10.79 6.92
N ASP A 88 -10.85 11.80 6.61
CA ASP A 88 -11.36 12.93 5.83
C ASP A 88 -11.59 12.52 4.37
N VAL A 89 -12.32 13.34 3.60
CA VAL A 89 -12.60 13.08 2.18
C VAL A 89 -11.30 12.90 1.38
N GLU A 90 -10.30 13.76 1.61
CA GLU A 90 -9.00 13.65 0.95
C GLU A 90 -8.23 12.39 1.39
N GLY A 91 -8.29 12.07 2.69
CA GLY A 91 -7.71 10.84 3.24
C GLY A 91 -8.32 9.59 2.64
N TYR A 92 -9.64 9.58 2.46
CA TYR A 92 -10.38 8.47 1.84
C TYR A 92 -9.96 8.25 0.38
N ASP A 93 -9.88 9.31 -0.42
CA ASP A 93 -9.45 9.23 -1.82
C ASP A 93 -8.01 8.74 -1.96
N LEU A 94 -7.11 9.22 -1.08
CA LEU A 94 -5.73 8.73 -1.04
C LEU A 94 -5.66 7.27 -0.61
N GLY A 95 -6.43 6.87 0.40
CA GLY A 95 -6.53 5.48 0.85
C GLY A 95 -6.99 4.55 -0.28
N ARG A 96 -8.04 4.93 -1.02
CA ARG A 96 -8.51 4.23 -2.23
C ARG A 96 -7.41 4.10 -3.27
N LYS A 97 -6.69 5.18 -3.54
CA LYS A 97 -5.57 5.18 -4.48
C LYS A 97 -4.46 4.22 -4.04
N TYR A 98 -4.10 4.19 -2.76
CA TYR A 98 -3.05 3.31 -2.26
C TYR A 98 -3.49 1.86 -2.07
N ASP A 99 -4.79 1.58 -2.02
CA ASP A 99 -5.30 0.21 -1.98
C ASP A 99 -5.23 -0.48 -3.35
N ASN A 100 -5.41 0.27 -4.44
CA ASN A 100 -5.29 -0.25 -5.79
C ASN A 100 -3.93 -0.94 -6.02
N TRP A 101 -3.98 -2.22 -6.37
CA TRP A 101 -2.82 -3.07 -6.66
C TRP A 101 -1.85 -2.45 -7.68
N PHE A 102 -2.40 -1.78 -8.70
CA PHE A 102 -1.62 -1.12 -9.74
C PHE A 102 -0.77 0.04 -9.18
N ASP A 103 -1.25 0.75 -8.16
CA ASP A 103 -0.50 1.82 -7.50
C ASP A 103 0.47 1.28 -6.43
N ARG A 104 0.18 0.11 -5.83
CA ARG A 104 1.05 -0.57 -4.84
C ARG A 104 2.34 -1.14 -5.43
N SER A 105 2.31 -1.63 -6.66
CA SER A 105 3.44 -2.30 -7.31
C SER A 105 4.46 -1.34 -7.94
N GLY A 106 4.20 -0.02 -7.91
CA GLY A 106 5.03 0.93 -8.64
C GLY A 106 4.91 0.77 -10.15
N LEU A 107 3.83 0.15 -10.65
CA LEU A 107 3.46 0.10 -12.08
C LEU A 107 3.03 1.48 -12.62
N TRP A 108 3.56 2.56 -12.05
CA TRP A 108 3.58 3.91 -12.61
C TRP A 108 4.36 3.97 -13.94
N PHE A 109 4.95 2.85 -14.37
CA PHE A 109 5.31 2.62 -15.75
C PHE A 109 4.14 2.65 -16.73
N ALA A 110 2.88 2.90 -16.34
CA ALA A 110 1.77 3.06 -17.29
C ALA A 110 2.06 4.12 -18.38
N GLU A 111 2.74 5.22 -18.04
CA GLU A 111 3.18 6.24 -19.01
C GLU A 111 4.35 5.78 -19.90
N TYR A 112 5.24 4.91 -19.40
CA TYR A 112 6.33 4.29 -20.16
C TYR A 112 5.96 2.96 -20.84
N LYS A 113 4.80 2.39 -20.51
CA LYS A 113 4.37 1.04 -20.93
C LYS A 113 4.12 1.02 -22.42
N ASN A 114 3.55 2.09 -22.97
CA ASN A 114 3.29 2.19 -24.40
C ASN A 114 4.59 2.05 -25.21
N HIS A 115 5.68 2.66 -24.76
CA HIS A 115 6.95 2.58 -25.49
C HIS A 115 7.55 1.16 -25.44
N TRP A 116 7.60 0.55 -24.25
CA TRP A 116 8.14 -0.81 -24.11
C TRP A 116 7.25 -1.88 -24.73
N ILE A 117 5.92 -1.73 -24.66
CA ILE A 117 4.96 -2.63 -25.33
C ILE A 117 5.14 -2.55 -26.84
N TRP A 118 5.32 -1.36 -27.42
CA TRP A 118 5.61 -1.21 -28.85
C TRP A 118 6.97 -1.81 -29.25
N LEU A 119 7.99 -1.65 -28.40
CA LEU A 119 9.31 -2.27 -28.60
C LEU A 119 9.25 -3.80 -28.58
N ILE A 120 8.48 -4.37 -27.65
CA ILE A 120 8.26 -5.81 -27.56
C ILE A 120 7.42 -6.30 -28.75
N ALA A 121 6.36 -5.58 -29.12
CA ALA A 121 5.50 -5.93 -30.25
C ALA A 121 6.25 -5.88 -31.60
N SER A 122 7.12 -4.90 -31.81
CA SER A 122 7.94 -4.80 -33.03
C SER A 122 8.99 -5.91 -33.10
N PHE A 123 9.60 -6.28 -31.97
CA PHE A 123 10.50 -7.42 -31.89
C PHE A 123 9.79 -8.74 -32.27
N PHE A 124 8.63 -9.02 -31.68
CA PHE A 124 7.86 -10.22 -32.02
C PHE A 124 7.34 -10.21 -33.46
N GLY A 125 6.91 -9.06 -33.97
CA GLY A 125 6.50 -8.90 -35.36
C GLY A 125 7.63 -9.19 -36.34
N GLY A 126 8.86 -8.73 -36.06
CA GLY A 126 10.04 -9.02 -36.86
C GLY A 126 10.41 -10.51 -36.86
N VAL A 127 10.40 -11.15 -35.69
CA VAL A 127 10.69 -12.60 -35.57
C VAL A 127 9.64 -13.42 -36.31
N LEU A 128 8.35 -13.12 -36.15
CA LEU A 128 7.27 -13.84 -36.84
C LEU A 128 7.30 -13.61 -38.36
N GLY A 129 7.58 -12.39 -38.81
CA GLY A 129 7.74 -12.08 -40.23
C GLY A 129 8.90 -12.84 -40.87
N GLY A 130 10.05 -12.91 -40.19
CA GLY A 130 11.20 -13.68 -40.66
C GLY A 130 10.91 -15.18 -40.75
N LEU A 131 10.20 -15.74 -39.76
CA LEU A 131 9.77 -17.14 -39.78
C LEU A 131 8.78 -17.43 -40.92
N LEU A 132 7.85 -16.53 -41.19
CA LEU A 132 6.89 -16.64 -42.30
C LEU A 132 7.57 -16.61 -43.67
N ILE A 133 8.53 -15.70 -43.88
CA ILE A 133 9.29 -15.63 -45.14
C ILE A 133 10.11 -16.91 -45.34
N ASN A 134 10.74 -17.42 -44.28
CA ASN A 134 11.50 -18.66 -44.33
C ASN A 134 10.59 -19.88 -44.61
N LEU A 135 9.36 -19.88 -44.09
CA LEU A 135 8.36 -20.90 -44.40
C LEU A 135 7.88 -20.82 -45.86
N LEU A 136 7.65 -19.62 -46.40
CA LEU A 136 7.20 -19.40 -47.77
C LEU A 136 8.31 -19.57 -48.83
N SER A 137 9.57 -19.43 -48.42
CA SER A 137 10.75 -19.64 -49.27
C SER A 137 11.14 -21.13 -49.39
N ARG A 138 10.43 -22.02 -48.70
CA ARG A 138 10.62 -23.47 -48.74
C ARG A 138 9.57 -24.12 -49.63
#